data_AF-A0A6J1WYH2-F1
#
_entry.id   AF-A0A6J1WYH2-F1
#
_cell.length_a   1.000
_cell.length_b   1.000
_cell.length_c   1.000
_cell.angle_alpha   90.00
_cell.angle_beta   90.00
_cell.angle_gamma   90.00
#
_symmetry.space_group_name_H-M   'P 1'
#
loop_
_entity.id
_entity.type
_entity.pdbx_description
1 polymer ?
#
loop_
_entity_poly.entity_id
_entity_poly.type
_entity_poly.pdbx_seq_one_letter_code
_entity_poly.pdbx_strand_id
1 'polypeptide(L)'
;MELTKEFDNAETVSIDTFILEQLVQEERDKEITELNLLSKKVYNLHTSVLYYRNSKTKMGSLCYDAWRILVKKVGGTPNGWRDLGFLLGIKQDDLDYIMNSIQDDPIDIVLKLYRLNEKATLDKILDALVKMNRYDILKALEGPLSNLAQCFNKDDSGYVSNSKTGQKEIISFKNLPNDLPPALNKNYIATKNERNRPNIPKPTPLLMTDNEVKNEKPILFLTFTEDGLPTAINIQEYVYNWTDITGVTVITLNDRKDEVYQNPEKFIREYFEKANFVVPIITSGYLNEIKSNRPGALNTTDNLDLKYANFIYKLIVNHYIHASGCLNKKVRTVLPQNVDREVFTNISMYPELMPWTFETKFDEQFKAFLKADHII
;
A
#
# COMPACT_ATOMS: atom_id res chain seq x y z
N MET A 1 44.58 8.86 56.97
CA MET A 1 43.23 8.28 56.85
C MET A 1 42.36 9.34 56.19
N GLU A 2 42.61 9.67 54.92
CA GLU A 2 42.41 8.83 53.73
C GLU A 2 40.92 8.74 53.37
N LEU A 3 40.65 9.07 52.09
CA LEU A 3 39.47 8.77 51.28
C LEU A 3 38.27 9.76 51.29
N THR A 4 38.31 10.58 50.23
CA THR A 4 37.25 10.76 49.21
C THR A 4 35.97 11.51 49.59
N LYS A 5 35.84 12.70 49.01
CA LYS A 5 34.81 12.99 48.00
C LYS A 5 35.21 14.24 47.21
N GLU A 6 36.12 14.04 46.26
CA GLU A 6 36.04 14.76 44.98
C GLU A 6 34.73 14.36 44.33
N PHE A 7 33.90 15.33 43.94
CA PHE A 7 32.92 15.34 42.83
C PHE A 7 31.92 16.47 43.10
N ASP A 8 32.40 17.72 43.08
CA ASP A 8 31.54 18.91 42.97
C ASP A 8 32.15 19.84 41.93
N ASN A 9 32.21 19.34 40.69
CA ASN A 9 32.34 20.13 39.47
C ASN A 9 31.81 19.28 38.31
N ALA A 10 30.56 18.84 38.43
CA ALA A 10 29.75 18.68 37.24
C ALA A 10 29.28 20.09 36.88
N GLU A 11 30.08 20.78 36.05
CA GLU A 11 29.58 21.89 35.25
C GLU A 11 28.39 21.35 34.45
N THR A 12 27.20 21.47 35.02
CA THR A 12 25.97 21.45 34.27
C THR A 12 26.05 22.62 33.31
N VAL A 13 26.52 22.33 32.09
CA VAL A 13 26.27 23.16 30.93
C VAL A 13 24.75 23.25 30.84
N SER A 14 24.18 24.28 31.46
CA SER A 14 22.83 24.74 31.19
C SER A 14 22.87 25.23 29.75
N ILE A 15 22.76 24.29 28.81
CA ILE A 15 22.51 24.63 27.42
C ILE A 15 21.14 25.28 27.45
N ASP A 16 21.13 26.59 27.24
CA ASP A 16 19.93 27.41 27.28
C ASP A 16 18.95 26.83 26.26
N THR A 17 17.94 26.12 26.76
CA THR A 17 16.93 25.41 25.96
C THR A 17 16.26 26.35 24.96
N PHE A 18 16.19 27.64 25.29
CA PHE A 18 15.70 28.70 24.41
C PHE A 18 16.61 28.92 23.18
N ILE A 19 17.93 28.89 23.37
CA ILE A 19 18.90 29.01 22.27
C ILE A 19 18.84 27.77 21.37
N LEU A 20 18.69 26.58 21.96
CA LEU A 20 18.50 25.34 21.20
C LEU A 20 17.20 25.37 20.37
N GLU A 21 16.09 25.80 20.96
CA GLU A 21 14.82 25.94 20.24
C GLU A 21 14.92 26.95 19.10
N GLN A 22 15.60 28.08 19.32
CA GLN A 22 15.83 29.09 18.30
C GLN A 22 16.71 28.55 17.17
N LEU A 23 17.79 27.83 17.48
CA LEU A 23 18.67 27.20 16.48
C LEU A 23 17.93 26.15 15.65
N VAL A 24 17.10 25.31 16.28
CA VAL A 24 16.27 24.30 15.59
C VAL A 24 15.24 24.97 14.67
N GLN A 25 14.65 26.08 15.11
CA GLN A 25 13.70 26.82 14.29
C GLN A 25 14.37 27.48 13.08
N GLU A 26 15.54 28.10 13.27
CA GLU A 26 16.34 28.68 12.19
C GLU A 26 16.83 27.62 11.18
N GLU A 27 17.20 26.43 11.65
CA GLU A 27 17.57 25.30 10.78
C GLU A 27 16.38 24.82 9.95
N ARG A 28 15.19 24.67 10.55
CA ARG A 28 13.95 24.34 9.82
C ARG A 28 13.58 25.40 8.79
N ASP A 29 13.70 26.68 9.10
CA ASP A 29 13.37 27.76 8.18
C ASP A 29 14.32 27.78 6.97
N LYS A 30 15.60 27.47 7.19
CA LYS A 30 16.58 27.27 6.11
C LYS A 30 16.22 26.06 5.24
N GLU A 31 15.89 24.92 5.84
CA GLU A 31 15.48 23.72 5.11
C GLU A 31 14.22 23.98 4.27
N ILE A 32 13.22 24.65 4.82
CA ILE A 32 11.99 25.04 4.09
C ILE A 32 12.34 25.96 2.91
N THR A 33 13.29 26.87 3.07
CA THR A 33 13.76 27.76 2.01
C THR A 33 14.48 26.99 0.89
N GLU A 34 15.32 26.02 1.23
CA GLU A 34 15.98 25.12 0.27
C GLU A 34 14.98 24.26 -0.50
N LEU A 35 13.93 23.78 0.17
CA LEU A 35 12.86 23.01 -0.46
C LEU A 35 12.01 23.86 -1.41
N ASN A 36 11.74 25.12 -1.07
CA ASN A 36 11.09 26.07 -1.97
C ASN A 36 11.96 26.35 -3.21
N LEU A 37 13.28 26.38 -3.06
CA LEU A 37 14.21 26.47 -4.20
C LEU A 37 14.18 25.21 -5.06
N LEU A 38 14.03 24.03 -4.46
CA LEU A 38 13.86 22.77 -5.20
C LEU A 38 12.58 22.77 -6.04
N SER A 39 11.45 23.19 -5.45
CA SER A 39 10.17 23.33 -6.16
C SER A 39 10.33 24.23 -7.40
N LYS A 40 11.01 25.38 -7.26
CA LYS A 40 11.36 26.27 -8.38
C LYS A 40 12.31 25.66 -9.42
N LYS A 41 13.09 24.64 -9.10
CA LYS A 41 13.97 23.96 -10.08
C LYS A 41 13.20 22.98 -10.96
N VAL A 42 12.13 22.39 -10.43
CA VAL A 42 11.38 21.30 -11.09
C VAL A 42 9.99 21.71 -11.59
N TYR A 43 9.61 22.99 -11.46
CA TYR A 43 8.27 23.49 -11.83
C TYR A 43 7.88 23.30 -13.31
N ASN A 44 8.86 23.15 -14.21
CA ASN A 44 8.59 22.86 -15.63
C ASN A 44 8.68 21.37 -15.96
N LEU A 45 9.00 20.51 -15.00
CA LEU A 45 9.19 19.09 -15.26
C LEU A 45 7.87 18.36 -15.04
N HIS A 46 7.37 17.73 -16.09
CA HIS A 46 6.17 16.93 -16.00
C HIS A 46 6.43 15.63 -15.24
N THR A 47 5.41 15.12 -14.56
CA THR A 47 5.46 13.86 -13.79
C THR A 47 5.80 12.65 -14.66
N SER A 48 5.57 12.73 -15.98
CA SER A 48 5.99 11.69 -16.92
C SER A 48 7.50 11.46 -16.97
N VAL A 49 8.31 12.46 -16.58
CA VAL A 49 9.77 12.32 -16.47
C VAL A 49 10.16 11.20 -15.50
N LEU A 50 9.39 10.99 -14.42
CA LEU A 50 9.62 9.91 -13.46
C LEU A 50 9.55 8.51 -14.07
N TYR A 51 8.95 8.35 -15.24
CA TYR A 51 8.77 7.07 -15.93
C TYR A 51 9.74 6.85 -17.08
N TYR A 52 10.68 7.78 -17.30
CA TYR A 52 11.76 7.53 -18.24
C TYR A 52 12.68 6.42 -17.72
N ARG A 53 12.82 5.33 -18.49
CA ARG A 53 13.59 4.14 -18.14
C ARG A 53 14.69 3.92 -19.18
N ASN A 54 15.86 4.51 -18.95
CA ASN A 54 17.06 4.25 -19.74
C ASN A 54 18.27 4.09 -18.83
N SER A 55 18.59 2.86 -18.48
CA SER A 55 19.67 2.49 -17.57
C SER A 55 21.06 2.91 -18.06
N LYS A 56 21.23 3.18 -19.36
CA LYS A 56 22.51 3.60 -19.95
C LYS A 56 22.79 5.10 -19.78
N THR A 57 21.80 5.87 -19.34
CA THR A 57 21.91 7.34 -19.22
C THR A 57 21.82 7.77 -17.77
N LYS A 58 22.63 8.77 -17.39
CA LYS A 58 22.54 9.43 -16.08
C LYS A 58 21.14 10.00 -15.82
N MET A 59 20.47 10.48 -16.87
CA MET A 59 19.09 10.98 -16.77
C MET A 59 18.11 9.86 -16.38
N GLY A 60 18.19 8.70 -17.03
CA GLY A 60 17.32 7.56 -16.74
C GLY A 60 17.52 6.98 -15.34
N SER A 61 18.75 6.92 -14.83
CA SER A 61 19.00 6.50 -13.45
C SER A 61 18.42 7.50 -12.44
N LEU A 62 18.58 8.80 -12.67
CA LEU A 62 18.00 9.85 -11.81
C LEU A 62 16.47 9.84 -11.81
N CYS A 63 15.84 9.62 -12.97
CA CYS A 63 14.38 9.50 -13.09
C CYS A 63 13.85 8.30 -12.29
N TYR A 64 14.55 7.16 -12.40
CA TYR A 64 14.20 5.95 -11.65
C TYR A 64 14.42 6.11 -10.15
N ASP A 65 15.51 6.74 -9.73
CA ASP A 65 15.80 6.98 -8.31
C ASP A 65 14.75 7.89 -7.66
N ALA A 66 14.35 8.98 -8.33
CA ALA A 66 13.28 9.85 -7.85
C ALA A 66 11.94 9.11 -7.72
N TRP A 67 11.56 8.32 -8.74
CA TRP A 67 10.37 7.47 -8.70
C TRP A 67 10.43 6.45 -7.55
N ARG A 68 11.56 5.74 -7.40
CA ARG A 68 11.76 4.72 -6.37
C ARG A 68 11.64 5.30 -4.96
N ILE A 69 12.17 6.50 -4.73
CA ILE A 69 12.05 7.20 -3.45
C ILE A 69 10.60 7.53 -3.14
N LEU A 70 9.86 8.09 -4.10
CA LEU A 70 8.44 8.40 -3.93
C LEU A 70 7.65 7.12 -3.59
N VAL A 71 7.85 6.04 -4.35
CA VAL A 71 7.15 4.78 -4.14
C VAL A 71 7.44 4.21 -2.75
N LYS A 72 8.73 4.10 -2.39
CA LYS A 72 9.13 3.48 -1.13
C LYS A 72 8.76 4.30 0.11
N LYS A 73 8.92 5.63 0.05
CA LYS A 73 8.76 6.51 1.23
C LYS A 73 7.32 6.97 1.44
N VAL A 74 6.60 7.28 0.36
CA VAL A 74 5.18 7.66 0.45
C VAL A 74 4.33 6.41 0.63
N GLY A 75 4.56 5.36 -0.15
CA GLY A 75 3.84 4.08 -0.03
C GLY A 75 4.13 3.33 1.28
N GLY A 76 5.31 3.52 1.89
CA GLY A 76 5.64 2.96 3.20
C GLY A 76 4.95 3.62 4.40
N THR A 77 4.18 4.69 4.18
CA THR A 77 3.45 5.38 5.25
C THR A 77 1.98 4.98 5.20
N PRO A 78 1.35 4.58 6.31
CA PRO A 78 -0.08 4.25 6.33
C PRO A 78 -0.91 5.38 5.75
N ASN A 79 -1.76 5.08 4.75
CA ASN A 79 -2.56 6.07 4.01
C ASN A 79 -1.80 7.21 3.31
N GLY A 80 -0.46 7.23 3.31
CA GLY A 80 0.32 8.35 2.77
C GLY A 80 0.11 8.57 1.27
N TRP A 81 -0.13 7.49 0.52
CA TRP A 81 -0.47 7.58 -0.91
C TRP A 81 -1.86 8.20 -1.14
N ARG A 82 -2.80 8.01 -0.21
CA ARG A 82 -4.18 8.52 -0.31
C ARG A 82 -4.21 10.02 -0.02
N ASP A 83 -3.50 10.45 1.02
CA ASP A 83 -3.33 11.86 1.38
C ASP A 83 -2.65 12.62 0.24
N LEU A 84 -1.59 12.04 -0.34
CA LEU A 84 -0.94 12.62 -1.52
C LEU A 84 -1.92 12.70 -2.70
N GLY A 85 -2.63 11.62 -3.01
CA GLY A 85 -3.59 11.58 -4.11
C GLY A 85 -4.70 12.63 -3.97
N PHE A 86 -5.22 12.82 -2.75
CA PHE A 86 -6.19 13.86 -2.43
C PHE A 86 -5.63 15.27 -2.67
N LEU A 87 -4.42 15.56 -2.17
CA LEU A 87 -3.75 16.85 -2.37
C LEU A 87 -3.39 17.13 -3.84
N LEU A 88 -3.17 16.09 -4.63
CA LEU A 88 -2.96 16.17 -6.09
C LEU A 88 -4.25 16.35 -6.88
N GLY A 89 -5.42 16.35 -6.22
CA GLY A 89 -6.73 16.57 -6.84
C GLY A 89 -7.30 15.33 -7.54
N ILE A 90 -6.87 14.13 -7.15
CA ILE A 90 -7.48 12.88 -7.60
C ILE A 90 -8.85 12.72 -6.92
N LYS A 91 -9.85 12.24 -7.67
CA LYS A 91 -11.20 12.06 -7.15
C LYS A 91 -11.24 10.99 -6.07
N GLN A 92 -12.10 11.18 -5.07
CA GLN A 92 -12.30 10.22 -4.00
C GLN A 92 -12.64 8.82 -4.52
N ASP A 93 -13.52 8.73 -5.52
CA ASP A 93 -13.90 7.45 -6.15
C ASP A 93 -12.69 6.72 -6.78
N ASP A 94 -11.79 7.45 -7.42
CA ASP A 94 -10.56 6.91 -8.03
C ASP A 94 -9.62 6.39 -6.92
N LEU A 95 -9.53 7.08 -5.78
CA LEU A 95 -8.71 6.66 -4.63
C LEU A 95 -9.31 5.45 -3.90
N ASP A 96 -10.62 5.39 -3.78
CA ASP A 96 -11.33 4.25 -3.19
C ASP A 96 -11.19 3.01 -4.08
N TYR A 97 -11.18 3.17 -5.41
CA TYR A 97 -10.83 2.09 -6.33
C TYR A 97 -9.38 1.61 -6.12
N ILE A 98 -8.41 2.53 -6.01
CA ILE A 98 -7.00 2.17 -5.77
C ILE A 98 -6.84 1.41 -4.44
N MET A 99 -7.50 1.86 -3.37
CA MET A 99 -7.49 1.19 -2.06
C MET A 99 -7.85 -0.29 -2.17
N ASN A 100 -8.81 -0.57 -3.06
CA ASN A 100 -9.41 -1.87 -3.29
C ASN A 100 -8.72 -2.70 -4.40
N SER A 101 -7.83 -2.10 -5.19
CA SER A 101 -7.04 -2.81 -6.20
C SER A 101 -5.97 -3.69 -5.53
N ILE A 102 -5.80 -4.93 -5.97
CA ILE A 102 -4.89 -5.93 -5.34
C ILE A 102 -3.50 -5.93 -5.99
N GLN A 103 -3.41 -5.66 -7.30
CA GLN A 103 -2.23 -6.03 -8.10
C GLN A 103 -1.10 -4.98 -8.16
N ASP A 104 -1.40 -3.70 -7.91
CA ASP A 104 -0.48 -2.60 -8.18
C ASP A 104 -0.17 -1.79 -6.92
N ASP A 105 1.05 -1.23 -6.85
CA ASP A 105 1.44 -0.33 -5.76
C ASP A 105 0.58 0.95 -5.79
N PRO A 106 -0.22 1.23 -4.74
CA PRO A 106 -1.17 2.34 -4.72
C PRO A 106 -0.55 3.70 -5.08
N ILE A 107 0.67 3.96 -4.64
CA ILE A 107 1.36 5.22 -4.93
C ILE A 107 1.74 5.33 -6.41
N ASP A 108 2.13 4.23 -7.05
CA ASP A 108 2.50 4.23 -8.47
C ASP A 108 1.25 4.47 -9.32
N ILE A 109 0.10 3.91 -8.93
CA ILE A 109 -1.18 4.20 -9.59
C ILE A 109 -1.57 5.68 -9.41
N VAL A 110 -1.43 6.23 -8.20
CA VAL A 110 -1.68 7.66 -7.92
C VAL A 110 -0.80 8.56 -8.81
N LEU A 111 0.50 8.26 -8.92
CA LEU A 111 1.42 9.03 -9.75
C LEU A 111 1.09 8.87 -11.25
N LYS A 112 0.72 7.67 -11.70
CA LYS A 112 0.25 7.42 -13.08
C LYS A 112 -1.04 8.17 -13.40
N LEU A 113 -2.00 8.22 -12.47
CA LEU A 113 -3.24 8.98 -12.60
C LEU A 113 -2.97 10.48 -12.66
N TYR A 114 -2.13 10.98 -11.75
CA TYR A 114 -1.75 12.39 -11.73
C TYR A 114 -1.08 12.80 -13.04
N ARG A 115 -0.16 11.96 -13.54
CA ARG A 115 0.54 12.13 -14.83
C ARG A 115 -0.39 12.31 -16.03
N LEU A 116 -1.65 11.85 -15.98
CA LEU A 116 -2.58 12.05 -17.10
C LEU A 116 -2.99 13.52 -17.27
N ASN A 117 -2.84 14.35 -16.25
CA ASN A 117 -3.11 15.78 -16.34
C ASN A 117 -1.93 16.50 -17.02
N GLU A 118 -2.20 17.28 -18.07
CA GLU A 118 -1.17 18.03 -18.81
C GLU A 118 -0.39 19.02 -17.93
N LYS A 119 -0.98 19.44 -16.81
CA LYS A 119 -0.37 20.34 -15.83
C LYS A 119 0.24 19.59 -14.63
N ALA A 120 0.48 18.28 -14.74
CA ALA A 120 1.03 17.46 -13.67
C ALA A 120 2.54 17.62 -13.55
N THR A 121 2.98 18.63 -12.81
CA THR A 121 4.38 19.00 -12.65
C THR A 121 4.95 18.50 -11.32
N LEU A 122 6.27 18.30 -11.25
CA LEU A 122 6.93 17.75 -10.06
C LEU A 122 6.91 18.69 -8.85
N ASP A 123 6.87 20.01 -9.08
CA ASP A 123 6.70 21.03 -8.02
C ASP A 123 5.42 20.80 -7.21
N LYS A 124 4.31 20.47 -7.87
CA LYS A 124 3.03 20.21 -7.19
C LYS A 124 3.05 18.96 -6.32
N ILE A 125 3.87 17.97 -6.67
CA ILE A 125 4.12 16.81 -5.81
C ILE A 125 4.93 17.26 -4.57
N LEU A 126 5.94 18.11 -4.75
CA LEU A 126 6.70 18.66 -3.62
C LEU A 126 5.82 19.54 -2.73
N ASP A 127 4.97 20.40 -3.30
CA ASP A 127 4.03 21.24 -2.56
C ASP A 127 3.03 20.40 -1.77
N ALA A 128 2.56 19.27 -2.34
CA ALA A 128 1.71 18.33 -1.63
C ALA A 128 2.46 17.67 -0.46
N LEU A 129 3.72 17.26 -0.65
CA LEU A 129 4.56 16.71 0.44
C LEU A 129 4.84 17.74 1.55
N VAL A 130 5.00 19.02 1.21
CA VAL A 130 5.10 20.12 2.19
C VAL A 130 3.81 20.23 2.99
N LYS A 131 2.64 20.20 2.35
CA LYS A 131 1.34 20.23 3.05
C LYS A 131 1.10 19.00 3.94
N MET A 132 1.70 17.87 3.60
CA MET A 132 1.69 16.66 4.44
C MET A 132 2.69 16.71 5.60
N ASN A 133 3.50 17.77 5.72
CA ASN A 133 4.62 17.90 6.67
C ASN A 133 5.65 16.74 6.56
N ARG A 134 5.86 16.21 5.35
CA ARG A 134 6.76 15.07 5.07
C ARG A 134 8.13 15.52 4.59
N TYR A 135 8.82 16.26 5.45
CA TYR A 135 10.17 16.79 5.18
C TYR A 135 11.24 15.70 4.99
N ASP A 136 11.06 14.53 5.61
CA ASP A 136 11.93 13.36 5.43
C ASP A 136 11.97 12.89 3.96
N ILE A 137 10.84 12.94 3.26
CA ILE A 137 10.74 12.57 1.85
C ILE A 137 11.35 13.66 0.98
N LEU A 138 11.06 14.93 1.30
CA LEU A 138 11.58 16.09 0.60
C LEU A 138 13.12 16.10 0.62
N LYS A 139 13.73 15.83 1.79
CA LYS A 139 15.18 15.74 1.92
C LYS A 139 15.79 14.61 1.09
N ALA A 140 15.11 13.45 1.04
CA ALA A 140 15.56 12.32 0.22
C ALA A 140 15.47 12.63 -1.29
N LEU A 141 14.52 13.46 -1.72
CA LEU A 141 14.32 13.84 -3.11
C LEU A 141 15.22 14.99 -3.58
N GLU A 142 15.81 15.75 -2.67
CA GLU A 142 16.61 16.94 -2.97
C GLU A 142 17.73 16.67 -3.99
N GLY A 143 18.53 15.64 -3.75
CA GLY A 143 19.65 15.25 -4.61
C GLY A 143 19.18 14.78 -5.99
N PRO A 144 18.33 13.75 -6.08
CA PRO A 144 17.81 13.25 -7.35
C PRO A 144 17.14 14.33 -8.20
N LEU A 145 16.25 15.14 -7.61
CA LEU A 145 15.51 16.18 -8.33
C LEU A 145 16.38 17.37 -8.74
N SER A 146 17.34 17.79 -7.90
CA SER A 146 18.29 18.85 -8.28
C SER A 146 19.16 18.43 -9.46
N ASN A 147 19.68 17.21 -9.44
CA ASN A 147 20.49 16.66 -10.53
C ASN A 147 19.67 16.45 -11.79
N LEU A 148 18.42 16.02 -11.64
CA LEU A 148 17.50 15.83 -12.75
C LEU A 148 17.13 17.19 -13.39
N ALA A 149 16.88 18.23 -12.60
CA ALA A 149 16.66 19.58 -13.11
C ALA A 149 17.86 20.13 -13.88
N GLN A 150 19.09 19.76 -13.52
CA GLN A 150 20.29 20.14 -14.27
C GLN A 150 20.36 19.47 -15.65
N CYS A 151 19.89 18.22 -15.79
CA CYS A 151 19.82 17.52 -17.08
C CYS A 151 18.93 18.24 -18.11
N PHE A 152 18.00 19.09 -17.64
CA PHE A 152 17.05 19.82 -18.48
C PHE A 152 17.37 21.32 -18.59
N ASN A 153 18.45 21.82 -17.96
CA ASN A 153 18.79 23.25 -17.91
C ASN A 153 19.97 23.67 -18.81
N LYS A 154 20.55 22.79 -19.64
CA LYS A 154 21.60 23.15 -20.61
C LYS A 154 21.45 22.43 -21.96
N ASP A 155 21.91 23.11 -23.01
CA ASP A 155 21.79 22.90 -24.47
C ASP A 155 22.21 21.53 -25.06
N ASP A 156 22.30 20.45 -24.27
CA ASP A 156 22.77 19.12 -24.73
C ASP A 156 21.67 18.04 -24.80
N SER A 157 20.41 18.39 -24.52
CA SER A 157 19.31 17.39 -24.44
C SER A 157 18.62 17.09 -25.78
N GLY A 158 19.02 17.73 -26.89
CA GLY A 158 18.35 17.58 -28.18
C GLY A 158 16.89 18.07 -28.20
N TYR A 159 16.48 18.84 -27.18
CA TYR A 159 15.13 19.39 -27.05
C TYR A 159 15.08 20.81 -27.60
N VAL A 160 14.37 21.00 -28.72
CA VAL A 160 14.10 22.31 -29.30
C VAL A 160 12.92 22.93 -28.53
N SER A 161 13.20 23.91 -27.68
CA SER A 161 12.18 24.80 -27.11
C SER A 161 11.66 25.71 -28.21
N ASN A 162 10.44 25.46 -28.70
CA ASN A 162 9.77 26.31 -29.69
C ASN A 162 8.91 27.38 -29.00
N SER A 163 9.47 28.18 -28.09
CA SER A 163 8.74 29.30 -27.49
C SER A 163 9.34 30.65 -27.88
N LYS A 164 8.65 31.35 -28.79
CA LYS A 164 8.86 32.77 -29.15
C LYS A 164 8.40 33.74 -28.04
N THR A 165 8.02 33.22 -26.89
CA THR A 165 7.48 33.94 -25.73
C THR A 165 8.18 33.33 -24.53
N GLY A 166 8.93 34.11 -23.74
CA GLY A 166 9.88 33.64 -22.70
C GLY A 166 9.31 32.84 -21.52
N GLN A 167 8.22 32.09 -21.69
CA GLN A 167 7.75 31.05 -20.80
C GLN A 167 8.43 29.73 -21.18
N LYS A 168 9.11 29.11 -20.21
CA LYS A 168 9.65 27.76 -20.35
C LYS A 168 8.46 26.79 -20.47
N GLU A 169 8.42 26.00 -21.55
CA GLU A 169 7.38 24.98 -21.76
C GLU A 169 7.55 23.82 -20.76
N ILE A 170 6.44 23.16 -20.41
CA ILE A 170 6.47 21.96 -19.56
C ILE A 170 7.14 20.82 -20.32
N ILE A 171 8.26 20.33 -19.78
CA ILE A 171 9.06 19.24 -20.33
C ILE A 171 8.39 17.91 -19.99
N SER A 172 7.97 17.17 -21.00
CA SER A 172 7.29 15.89 -20.85
C SER A 172 7.77 14.88 -21.89
N PHE A 173 7.84 13.59 -21.52
CA PHE A 173 7.98 12.52 -22.51
C PHE A 173 6.61 12.18 -23.09
N LYS A 174 6.45 12.38 -24.40
CA LYS A 174 5.30 11.94 -25.17
C LYS A 174 5.50 10.46 -25.56
N ASN A 175 4.44 9.65 -25.53
CA ASN A 175 4.42 8.21 -25.88
C ASN A 175 4.88 7.22 -24.80
N LEU A 176 4.55 7.46 -23.52
CA LEU A 176 4.65 6.40 -22.49
C LEU A 176 3.42 5.47 -22.57
N PRO A 177 3.58 4.15 -22.43
CA PRO A 177 2.45 3.23 -22.39
C PRO A 177 1.54 3.57 -21.20
N ASN A 178 0.23 3.49 -21.45
CA ASN A 178 -0.78 3.71 -20.43
C ASN A 178 -1.18 2.38 -19.81
N ASP A 179 -0.43 1.97 -18.80
CA ASP A 179 -0.64 0.71 -18.07
C ASP A 179 -1.60 0.90 -16.88
N LEU A 180 -2.52 1.87 -16.96
CA LEU A 180 -3.54 2.06 -15.94
C LEU A 180 -4.68 1.04 -16.13
N PRO A 181 -5.27 0.55 -15.02
CA PRO A 181 -6.49 -0.26 -15.08
C PRO A 181 -7.57 0.43 -15.94
N PRO A 182 -8.34 -0.31 -16.76
CA PRO A 182 -9.35 0.27 -17.65
C PRO A 182 -10.34 1.21 -16.95
N ALA A 183 -10.71 0.91 -15.69
CA ALA A 183 -11.60 1.73 -14.88
C ALA A 183 -11.04 3.14 -14.59
N LEU A 184 -9.72 3.27 -14.53
CA LEU A 184 -9.01 4.52 -14.24
C LEU A 184 -8.57 5.27 -15.51
N ASN A 185 -8.69 4.63 -16.67
CA ASN A 185 -8.27 5.20 -17.94
C ASN A 185 -9.38 6.08 -18.55
N LYS A 186 -9.32 7.38 -18.24
CA LYS A 186 -10.28 8.39 -18.75
C LYS A 186 -10.27 8.55 -20.27
N ASN A 187 -9.21 8.11 -20.95
CA ASN A 187 -9.09 8.16 -22.41
C ASN A 187 -9.72 6.95 -23.12
N TYR A 188 -10.08 5.88 -22.39
CA TYR A 188 -10.68 4.68 -22.95
C TYR A 188 -12.09 4.92 -23.51
N ILE A 189 -12.82 5.91 -22.96
CA ILE A 189 -14.20 6.23 -23.36
C ILE A 189 -14.25 7.24 -24.53
N ALA A 190 -13.20 8.08 -24.71
CA ALA A 190 -13.22 9.16 -25.70
C ALA A 190 -12.96 8.70 -27.15
N THR A 191 -12.56 7.44 -27.37
CA THR A 191 -12.24 6.92 -28.70
C THR A 191 -13.13 5.73 -29.05
N LYS A 192 -14.40 6.00 -29.38
CA LYS A 192 -15.14 5.18 -30.37
C LYS A 192 -16.47 5.82 -30.75
N ASN A 193 -16.56 6.18 -32.03
CA ASN A 193 -17.79 6.37 -32.78
C ASN A 193 -18.85 5.33 -32.38
N GLU A 194 -20.06 5.80 -32.06
CA GLU A 194 -21.22 5.05 -31.57
C GLU A 194 -21.82 4.02 -32.57
N ARG A 195 -21.06 3.51 -33.55
CA ARG A 195 -21.60 2.60 -34.57
C ARG A 195 -21.24 1.13 -34.43
N ASN A 196 -20.37 0.75 -33.49
CA ASN A 196 -20.06 -0.66 -33.22
C ASN A 196 -20.23 -0.93 -31.72
N ARG A 197 -21.45 -1.30 -31.29
CA ARG A 197 -21.62 -2.03 -30.03
C ARG A 197 -20.73 -3.27 -30.10
N PRO A 198 -19.77 -3.46 -29.18
CA PRO A 198 -19.10 -4.73 -29.09
C PRO A 198 -20.15 -5.79 -28.71
N ASN A 199 -20.16 -6.92 -29.42
CA ASN A 199 -20.82 -8.11 -28.93
C ASN A 199 -20.33 -8.33 -27.50
N ILE A 200 -21.27 -8.52 -26.57
CA ILE A 200 -20.99 -8.92 -25.19
C ILE A 200 -19.97 -10.06 -25.27
N PRO A 201 -18.74 -9.89 -24.76
CA PRO A 201 -17.80 -10.99 -24.72
C PRO A 201 -18.46 -12.08 -23.89
N LYS A 202 -18.69 -13.25 -24.49
CA LYS A 202 -18.92 -14.45 -23.69
C LYS A 202 -17.73 -14.55 -22.73
N PRO A 203 -17.95 -14.82 -21.43
CA PRO A 203 -16.88 -14.91 -20.46
C PRO A 203 -15.85 -15.88 -21.01
N THR A 204 -14.72 -15.33 -21.43
CA THR A 204 -13.56 -16.13 -21.76
C THR A 204 -13.05 -16.55 -20.40
N PRO A 205 -13.02 -17.85 -20.06
CA PRO A 205 -12.33 -18.28 -18.86
C PRO A 205 -10.94 -17.65 -18.95
N LEU A 206 -10.55 -16.87 -17.94
CA LEU A 206 -9.15 -16.63 -17.71
C LEU A 206 -8.54 -18.02 -17.70
N LEU A 207 -7.75 -18.34 -18.73
CA LEU A 207 -6.79 -19.41 -18.64
C LEU A 207 -5.98 -19.04 -17.41
N MET A 208 -6.33 -19.66 -16.29
CA MET A 208 -5.42 -19.80 -15.18
C MET A 208 -4.25 -20.48 -15.85
N THR A 209 -3.20 -19.71 -16.13
CA THR A 209 -1.91 -20.30 -16.29
C THR A 209 -1.70 -21.00 -14.96
N ASP A 210 -1.96 -22.30 -14.95
CA ASP A 210 -1.43 -23.26 -14.00
C ASP A 210 0.10 -23.19 -14.14
N ASN A 211 0.66 -22.06 -13.73
CA ASN A 211 1.96 -22.05 -13.13
C ASN A 211 1.68 -22.66 -11.76
N GLU A 212 1.61 -24.00 -11.73
CA GLU A 212 1.82 -24.78 -10.53
C GLU A 212 3.09 -24.21 -9.90
N VAL A 213 2.92 -23.34 -8.90
CA VAL A 213 4.01 -22.94 -8.03
C VAL A 213 4.37 -24.21 -7.27
N LYS A 214 5.32 -24.95 -7.85
CA LYS A 214 5.87 -26.17 -7.30
C LYS A 214 6.31 -25.92 -5.86
N ASN A 215 5.68 -26.63 -4.93
CA ASN A 215 6.13 -26.93 -3.59
C ASN A 215 6.56 -25.73 -2.72
N GLU A 216 5.69 -24.74 -2.55
CA GLU A 216 5.68 -23.96 -1.31
C GLU A 216 4.72 -24.61 -0.32
N LYS A 217 5.19 -24.77 0.92
CA LYS A 217 4.43 -25.28 2.06
C LYS A 217 3.08 -24.55 2.18
N PRO A 218 1.96 -25.23 2.50
CA PRO A 218 0.64 -24.60 2.55
C PRO A 218 0.60 -23.47 3.58
N ILE A 219 0.01 -22.32 3.23
CA ILE A 219 -0.11 -21.17 4.11
C ILE A 219 -1.57 -20.89 4.45
N LEU A 220 -1.86 -20.83 5.77
CA LEU A 220 -3.12 -20.35 6.33
C LEU A 220 -2.91 -18.95 6.91
N PHE A 221 -3.55 -17.94 6.32
CA PHE A 221 -3.46 -16.57 6.81
C PHE A 221 -4.69 -16.24 7.66
N LEU A 222 -4.50 -16.15 8.98
CA LEU A 222 -5.59 -15.85 9.90
C LEU A 222 -5.84 -14.34 9.97
N THR A 223 -7.11 -13.95 10.11
CA THR A 223 -7.53 -12.57 10.40
C THR A 223 -8.60 -12.58 11.48
N PHE A 224 -8.39 -11.80 12.55
CA PHE A 224 -9.22 -11.84 13.75
C PHE A 224 -9.09 -10.54 14.56
N THR A 225 -10.05 -10.31 15.46
CA THR A 225 -10.03 -9.25 16.47
C THR A 225 -9.71 -9.82 17.84
N GLU A 226 -9.56 -8.98 18.88
CA GLU A 226 -9.14 -9.40 20.22
C GLU A 226 -9.95 -10.58 20.80
N ASP A 227 -11.26 -10.57 20.60
CA ASP A 227 -12.18 -11.63 21.03
C ASP A 227 -12.05 -12.94 20.22
N GLY A 228 -11.34 -12.94 19.10
CA GLY A 228 -10.98 -14.12 18.31
C GLY A 228 -9.59 -14.68 18.62
N LEU A 229 -8.78 -14.00 19.44
CA LEU A 229 -7.42 -14.44 19.79
C LEU A 229 -7.36 -15.85 20.39
N PRO A 230 -8.26 -16.26 21.31
CA PRO A 230 -8.23 -17.63 21.86
C PRO A 230 -8.40 -18.70 20.77
N THR A 231 -9.32 -18.48 19.83
CA THR A 231 -9.54 -19.38 18.69
C THR A 231 -8.34 -19.38 17.73
N ALA A 232 -7.68 -18.23 17.53
CA ALA A 232 -6.47 -18.16 16.71
C ALA A 232 -5.33 -19.01 17.29
N ILE A 233 -5.11 -18.93 18.60
CA ILE A 233 -4.12 -19.74 19.33
C ILE A 233 -4.46 -21.23 19.20
N ASN A 234 -5.73 -21.60 19.43
CA ASN A 234 -6.18 -22.98 19.28
C ASN A 234 -5.92 -23.52 17.86
N ILE A 235 -6.23 -22.75 16.82
CA ILE A 235 -5.94 -23.12 15.43
C ILE A 235 -4.45 -23.34 15.20
N GLN A 236 -3.59 -22.47 15.72
CA GLN A 236 -2.13 -22.64 15.63
C GLN A 236 -1.68 -23.95 16.29
N GLU A 237 -2.20 -24.26 17.49
CA GLU A 237 -1.91 -25.51 18.19
C GLU A 237 -2.42 -26.73 17.44
N TYR A 238 -3.62 -26.67 16.86
CA TYR A 238 -4.19 -27.76 16.07
C TYR A 238 -3.30 -28.08 14.88
N VAL A 239 -2.94 -27.07 14.09
CA VAL A 239 -2.08 -27.23 12.91
C VAL A 239 -0.69 -27.72 13.29
N TYR A 240 -0.12 -27.23 14.39
CA TYR A 240 1.17 -27.69 14.90
C TYR A 240 1.16 -29.19 15.25
N ASN A 241 0.03 -29.70 15.74
CA ASN A 241 -0.14 -31.10 16.13
C ASN A 241 -0.57 -32.02 14.97
N TRP A 242 -0.73 -31.52 13.75
CA TRP A 242 -1.05 -32.36 12.60
C TRP A 242 0.13 -33.26 12.23
N THR A 243 -0.11 -34.57 12.25
CA THR A 243 0.88 -35.59 11.86
C THR A 243 0.66 -36.12 10.45
N ASP A 244 -0.57 -36.05 9.94
CA ASP A 244 -0.96 -36.53 8.61
C ASP A 244 -0.70 -35.52 7.49
N ILE A 245 -0.56 -34.24 7.85
CA ILE A 245 -0.22 -33.15 6.94
C ILE A 245 0.97 -32.39 7.51
N THR A 246 2.09 -32.39 6.79
CA THR A 246 3.32 -31.75 7.26
C THR A 246 3.59 -30.42 6.55
N GLY A 247 4.18 -29.47 7.26
CA GLY A 247 4.67 -28.22 6.69
C GLY A 247 3.65 -27.11 6.52
N VAL A 248 2.40 -27.25 6.98
CA VAL A 248 1.43 -26.14 6.96
C VAL A 248 1.94 -25.01 7.86
N THR A 249 1.92 -23.78 7.35
CA THR A 249 2.34 -22.57 8.06
C THR A 249 1.11 -21.72 8.35
N VAL A 250 0.89 -21.42 9.63
CA VAL A 250 -0.14 -20.46 10.07
C VAL A 250 0.51 -19.11 10.25
N ILE A 251 -0.09 -18.06 9.69
CA ILE A 251 0.44 -16.69 9.75
C ILE A 251 -0.61 -15.78 10.35
N THR A 252 -0.18 -14.96 11.31
CA THR A 252 -0.90 -13.80 11.83
C THR A 252 -0.02 -12.56 11.66
N LEU A 253 -0.59 -11.37 11.71
CA LEU A 253 0.19 -10.12 11.62
C LEU A 253 1.02 -9.91 12.88
N ASN A 254 0.49 -10.28 14.05
CA ASN A 254 1.24 -10.16 15.29
C ASN A 254 2.46 -11.10 15.36
N ASP A 255 2.42 -12.29 14.73
CA ASP A 255 3.59 -13.20 14.68
C ASP A 255 4.72 -12.66 13.78
N ARG A 256 4.40 -11.73 12.89
CA ARG A 256 5.32 -11.14 11.90
C ARG A 256 5.54 -9.65 12.12
N LYS A 257 5.37 -9.17 13.37
CA LYS A 257 5.46 -7.76 13.76
C LYS A 257 6.60 -7.00 13.09
N ASP A 258 7.83 -7.52 13.15
CA ASP A 258 9.01 -6.84 12.63
C ASP A 258 8.97 -6.61 11.10
N GLU A 259 8.37 -7.55 10.37
CA GLU A 259 8.20 -7.46 8.91
C GLU A 259 7.00 -6.54 8.55
N VAL A 260 5.92 -6.66 9.33
CA VAL A 260 4.69 -5.87 9.14
C VAL A 260 4.91 -4.39 9.46
N TYR A 261 5.73 -4.05 10.47
CA TYR A 261 5.99 -2.65 10.85
C TYR A 261 6.67 -1.84 9.75
N GLN A 262 7.43 -2.47 8.84
CA GLN A 262 8.14 -1.75 7.78
C GLN A 262 7.22 -1.33 6.63
N ASN A 263 6.30 -2.20 6.21
CA ASN A 263 5.30 -1.91 5.19
C ASN A 263 4.10 -2.87 5.34
N PRO A 264 3.12 -2.53 6.18
CA PRO A 264 2.05 -3.45 6.56
C PRO A 264 1.12 -3.74 5.37
N GLU A 265 0.78 -2.73 4.57
CA GLU A 265 -0.11 -2.91 3.41
C GLU A 265 0.53 -3.82 2.36
N LYS A 266 1.81 -3.62 2.06
CA LYS A 266 2.54 -4.49 1.12
C LYS A 266 2.64 -5.92 1.64
N PHE A 267 3.03 -6.09 2.90
CA PHE A 267 3.11 -7.42 3.53
C PHE A 267 1.77 -8.15 3.44
N ILE A 268 0.68 -7.48 3.84
CA ILE A 268 -0.66 -8.07 3.81
C ILE A 268 -1.05 -8.47 2.39
N ARG A 269 -0.78 -7.63 1.38
CA ARG A 269 -1.10 -7.96 -0.03
C ARG A 269 -0.31 -9.16 -0.54
N GLU A 270 1.00 -9.19 -0.30
CA GLU A 270 1.84 -10.31 -0.71
C GLU A 270 1.43 -11.63 -0.06
N TYR A 271 1.15 -11.63 1.25
CA TYR A 271 0.71 -12.83 1.95
C TYR A 271 -0.74 -13.20 1.65
N PHE A 272 -1.61 -12.22 1.38
CA PHE A 272 -2.95 -12.49 0.87
C PHE A 272 -2.89 -13.19 -0.48
N GLU A 273 -1.96 -12.84 -1.36
CA GLU A 273 -1.75 -13.53 -2.64
C GLU A 273 -1.16 -14.94 -2.45
N LYS A 274 -0.11 -15.08 -1.62
CA LYS A 274 0.58 -16.36 -1.38
C LYS A 274 -0.22 -17.36 -0.56
N ALA A 275 -1.11 -16.90 0.33
CA ALA A 275 -1.90 -17.78 1.18
C ALA A 275 -2.76 -18.72 0.33
N ASN A 276 -2.80 -20.00 0.71
CA ASN A 276 -3.74 -20.95 0.13
C ASN A 276 -5.15 -20.65 0.63
N PHE A 277 -5.28 -20.46 1.94
CA PHE A 277 -6.53 -20.03 2.55
C PHE A 277 -6.33 -18.80 3.42
N VAL A 278 -7.25 -17.84 3.24
CA VAL A 278 -7.46 -16.76 4.20
C VAL A 278 -8.56 -17.22 5.15
N VAL A 279 -8.30 -17.11 6.45
CA VAL A 279 -9.14 -17.70 7.50
C VAL A 279 -9.62 -16.62 8.46
N PRO A 280 -10.76 -15.98 8.15
CA PRO A 280 -11.43 -15.07 9.08
C PRO A 280 -12.00 -15.84 10.27
N ILE A 281 -11.66 -15.40 11.48
CA ILE A 281 -12.30 -15.86 12.71
C ILE A 281 -13.42 -14.87 13.04
N ILE A 282 -14.67 -15.31 12.85
CA ILE A 282 -15.81 -14.40 12.92
C ILE A 282 -16.38 -14.40 14.33
N THR A 283 -16.18 -13.27 14.98
CA THR A 283 -16.73 -12.90 16.28
C THR A 283 -17.60 -11.65 16.15
N SER A 284 -18.29 -11.29 17.23
CA SER A 284 -19.00 -10.01 17.34
C SER A 284 -18.05 -8.82 17.11
N GLY A 285 -16.84 -8.87 17.67
CA GLY A 285 -15.79 -7.87 17.45
C GLY A 285 -15.36 -7.77 15.99
N TYR A 286 -15.13 -8.90 15.33
CA TYR A 286 -14.69 -8.92 13.93
C TYR A 286 -15.73 -8.29 13.00
N LEU A 287 -17.01 -8.65 13.18
CA LEU A 287 -18.09 -8.09 12.38
C LEU A 287 -18.26 -6.58 12.62
N ASN A 288 -18.06 -6.10 13.85
CA ASN A 288 -18.11 -4.67 14.16
C ASN A 288 -16.96 -3.89 13.51
N GLU A 289 -15.77 -4.48 13.46
CA GLU A 289 -14.59 -3.85 12.84
C GLU A 289 -14.76 -3.70 11.32
N ILE A 290 -15.30 -4.73 10.64
CA ILE A 290 -15.54 -4.68 9.19
C ILE A 290 -16.76 -3.84 8.80
N LYS A 291 -17.78 -3.74 9.68
CA LYS A 291 -18.96 -2.87 9.48
C LYS A 291 -18.60 -1.38 9.55
N SER A 292 -17.58 -1.05 10.34
CA SER A 292 -17.23 0.32 10.64
C SER A 292 -16.60 1.00 9.43
N ASN A 293 -17.40 1.76 8.68
CA ASN A 293 -16.94 2.85 7.80
C ASN A 293 -16.38 4.01 8.65
N ARG A 294 -15.45 3.76 9.58
CA ARG A 294 -14.79 4.84 10.33
C ARG A 294 -13.67 5.40 9.45
N PRO A 295 -13.83 6.60 8.84
CA PRO A 295 -12.72 7.25 8.17
C PRO A 295 -11.81 7.79 9.28
N GLY A 296 -10.66 7.16 9.48
CA GLY A 296 -9.59 7.79 10.27
C GLY A 296 -9.76 7.81 11.79
N ALA A 297 -10.40 6.82 12.40
CA ALA A 297 -10.09 6.57 13.82
C ALA A 297 -8.63 6.08 13.86
N LEU A 298 -7.72 6.88 14.41
CA LEU A 298 -6.38 6.44 14.79
C LEU A 298 -6.54 5.26 15.75
N ASN A 299 -6.53 4.04 15.23
CA ASN A 299 -6.40 2.85 16.06
C ASN A 299 -4.98 2.88 16.61
N THR A 300 -4.84 3.39 17.83
CA THR A 300 -3.61 3.38 18.64
C THR A 300 -3.36 2.00 19.25
N THR A 301 -4.00 0.96 18.71
CA THR A 301 -3.84 -0.40 19.20
C THR A 301 -2.52 -0.96 18.65
N ASP A 302 -1.70 -1.52 19.53
CA ASP A 302 -0.47 -2.23 19.16
C ASP A 302 -0.77 -3.61 18.53
N ASN A 303 -2.05 -4.00 18.50
CA ASN A 303 -2.52 -5.24 17.90
C ASN A 303 -2.71 -5.05 16.39
N LEU A 304 -1.77 -5.58 15.61
CA LEU A 304 -1.76 -5.45 14.15
C LEU A 304 -2.92 -6.21 13.50
N ASP A 305 -3.31 -7.37 14.04
CA ASP A 305 -4.43 -8.16 13.53
C ASP A 305 -5.75 -7.40 13.62
N LEU A 306 -6.02 -6.76 14.77
CA LEU A 306 -7.18 -5.87 14.94
C LEU A 306 -7.11 -4.67 13.99
N LYS A 307 -5.95 -4.00 13.95
CA LYS A 307 -5.76 -2.76 13.18
C LYS A 307 -5.99 -2.94 11.68
N TYR A 308 -5.66 -4.11 11.13
CA TYR A 308 -5.74 -4.40 9.70
C TYR A 308 -6.88 -5.35 9.31
N ALA A 309 -7.72 -5.81 10.25
CA ALA A 309 -8.85 -6.70 9.95
C ALA A 309 -9.78 -6.14 8.85
N ASN A 310 -10.13 -4.85 8.91
CA ASN A 310 -10.95 -4.20 7.88
C ASN A 310 -10.23 -4.12 6.52
N PHE A 311 -8.91 -3.85 6.51
CA PHE A 311 -8.12 -3.84 5.28
C PHE A 311 -8.08 -5.23 4.62
N ILE A 312 -7.85 -6.29 5.39
CA ILE A 312 -7.89 -7.68 4.90
C ILE A 312 -9.29 -8.03 4.39
N TYR A 313 -10.34 -7.63 5.11
CA TYR A 313 -11.71 -7.85 4.67
C TYR A 313 -12.03 -7.18 3.32
N LYS A 314 -11.54 -5.96 3.09
CA LYS A 314 -11.66 -5.31 1.77
C LYS A 314 -10.97 -6.14 0.67
N LEU A 315 -9.78 -6.69 0.94
CA LEU A 315 -9.11 -7.59 0.00
C LEU A 315 -9.95 -8.85 -0.29
N ILE A 316 -10.60 -9.42 0.73
CA ILE A 316 -11.54 -10.55 0.58
C ILE A 316 -12.69 -10.19 -0.37
N VAL A 317 -13.38 -9.07 -0.11
CA VAL A 317 -14.50 -8.61 -0.95
C VAL A 317 -14.05 -8.42 -2.39
N ASN A 318 -12.92 -7.75 -2.61
CA ASN A 318 -12.41 -7.50 -3.96
C ASN A 318 -12.01 -8.78 -4.68
N HIS A 319 -11.35 -9.71 -3.98
CA HIS A 319 -10.99 -11.00 -4.54
C HIS A 319 -12.26 -11.79 -4.92
N TYR A 320 -13.26 -11.80 -4.04
CA TYR A 320 -14.54 -12.47 -4.27
C TYR A 320 -15.28 -11.90 -5.49
N ILE A 321 -15.43 -10.58 -5.58
CA ILE A 321 -16.20 -9.94 -6.67
C ILE A 321 -15.43 -10.00 -8.00
N HIS A 322 -14.15 -9.60 -7.99
CA HIS A 322 -13.42 -9.30 -9.22
C HIS A 322 -12.53 -10.44 -9.69
N ALA A 323 -11.94 -11.22 -8.79
CA ALA A 323 -11.00 -12.27 -9.18
C ALA A 323 -11.67 -13.64 -9.35
N SER A 324 -12.60 -14.00 -8.46
CA SER A 324 -13.23 -15.32 -8.47
C SER A 324 -14.66 -15.35 -9.03
N GLY A 325 -15.23 -14.20 -9.40
CA GLY A 325 -16.57 -14.11 -9.97
C GLY A 325 -17.67 -14.58 -9.01
N CYS A 326 -17.59 -14.13 -7.76
CA CYS A 326 -18.48 -14.49 -6.66
C CYS A 326 -18.41 -15.98 -6.22
N LEU A 327 -17.27 -16.65 -6.49
CA LEU A 327 -17.00 -18.00 -6.01
C LEU A 327 -15.97 -17.97 -4.88
N ASN A 328 -16.32 -18.48 -3.71
CA ASN A 328 -15.39 -18.47 -2.59
C ASN A 328 -14.40 -19.64 -2.63
N LYS A 329 -13.30 -19.47 -3.37
CA LYS A 329 -12.24 -20.49 -3.44
C LYS A 329 -11.17 -20.32 -2.36
N LYS A 330 -10.89 -19.08 -1.97
CA LYS A 330 -9.74 -18.70 -1.14
C LYS A 330 -10.05 -18.48 0.33
N VAL A 331 -11.29 -18.08 0.66
CA VAL A 331 -11.66 -17.75 2.04
C VAL A 331 -12.36 -18.94 2.67
N ARG A 332 -11.92 -19.32 3.88
CA ARG A 332 -12.51 -20.39 4.68
C ARG A 332 -12.71 -19.87 6.09
N THR A 333 -13.96 -19.59 6.43
CA THR A 333 -14.30 -18.86 7.65
C THR A 333 -14.45 -19.80 8.83
N VAL A 334 -14.00 -19.38 10.01
CA VAL A 334 -14.10 -20.13 11.27
C VAL A 334 -14.98 -19.38 12.27
N LEU A 335 -15.90 -20.09 12.89
CA LEU A 335 -16.71 -19.63 14.02
C LEU A 335 -16.19 -20.25 15.33
N PRO A 336 -15.87 -19.45 16.34
CA PRO A 336 -15.60 -19.95 17.69
C PRO A 336 -16.76 -20.79 18.25
N GLN A 337 -16.46 -21.67 19.21
CA GLN A 337 -17.47 -22.57 19.79
C GLN A 337 -18.61 -21.83 20.50
N ASN A 338 -18.30 -20.71 21.16
CA ASN A 338 -19.24 -19.93 21.97
C ASN A 338 -19.67 -18.64 21.25
N VAL A 339 -19.95 -18.73 19.95
CA VAL A 339 -20.38 -17.58 19.15
C VAL A 339 -21.77 -17.08 19.57
N ASP A 340 -21.89 -15.76 19.75
CA ASP A 340 -23.15 -15.08 20.03
C ASP A 340 -24.18 -15.32 18.93
N ARG A 341 -25.46 -15.42 19.32
CA ARG A 341 -26.57 -15.61 18.35
C ARG A 341 -26.62 -14.52 17.28
N GLU A 342 -26.23 -13.30 17.63
CA GLU A 342 -26.23 -12.14 16.72
C GLU A 342 -25.23 -12.29 15.57
N VAL A 343 -24.11 -12.98 15.80
CA VAL A 343 -23.10 -13.22 14.76
C VAL A 343 -23.69 -14.06 13.62
N PHE A 344 -24.55 -15.04 13.91
CA PHE A 344 -25.19 -15.87 12.89
C PHE A 344 -26.15 -15.07 12.00
N THR A 345 -26.88 -14.11 12.56
CA THR A 345 -27.75 -13.25 11.77
C THR A 345 -26.92 -12.29 10.93
N ASN A 346 -25.85 -11.74 11.50
CA ASN A 346 -25.01 -10.76 10.83
C ASN A 346 -24.13 -11.38 9.73
N ILE A 347 -23.57 -12.57 9.93
CA ILE A 347 -22.68 -13.22 8.95
C ILE A 347 -23.39 -13.54 7.63
N SER A 348 -24.71 -13.78 7.65
CA SER A 348 -25.50 -13.99 6.42
C SER A 348 -25.53 -12.78 5.49
N MET A 349 -25.17 -11.58 5.97
CA MET A 349 -25.05 -10.37 5.15
C MET A 349 -23.74 -10.33 4.34
N TYR A 350 -22.82 -11.28 4.57
CA TYR A 350 -21.47 -11.30 4.02
C TYR A 350 -21.21 -12.59 3.21
N PRO A 351 -21.68 -12.68 1.96
CA PRO A 351 -21.53 -13.89 1.14
C PRO A 351 -20.06 -14.28 0.89
N GLU A 352 -19.15 -13.32 0.86
CA GLU A 352 -17.71 -13.54 0.73
C GLU A 352 -17.06 -14.19 1.97
N LEU A 353 -17.75 -14.18 3.12
CA LEU A 353 -17.36 -14.90 4.33
C LEU A 353 -18.02 -16.28 4.41
N MET A 354 -18.79 -16.69 3.40
CA MET A 354 -19.41 -18.01 3.31
C MET A 354 -18.64 -18.91 2.33
N PRO A 355 -18.43 -20.21 2.64
CA PRO A 355 -18.95 -20.94 3.79
C PRO A 355 -18.11 -20.80 5.07
N TRP A 356 -18.73 -21.05 6.23
CA TRP A 356 -18.07 -21.10 7.54
C TRP A 356 -18.10 -22.50 8.15
N THR A 357 -17.13 -22.78 9.04
CA THR A 357 -17.08 -23.99 9.87
C THR A 357 -16.94 -23.61 11.34
N PHE A 358 -17.38 -24.47 12.24
CA PHE A 358 -17.07 -24.32 13.66
C PHE A 358 -15.62 -24.71 13.94
N GLU A 359 -15.02 -24.06 14.95
CA GLU A 359 -13.69 -24.38 15.46
C GLU A 359 -13.53 -25.88 15.81
N THR A 360 -14.57 -26.52 16.36
CA THR A 360 -14.57 -27.98 16.65
C THR A 360 -14.34 -28.86 15.43
N LYS A 361 -14.70 -28.37 14.24
CA LYS A 361 -14.58 -29.08 12.97
C LYS A 361 -13.43 -28.54 12.12
N PHE A 362 -12.59 -27.68 12.68
CA PHE A 362 -11.49 -27.04 11.97
C PHE A 362 -10.58 -28.09 11.31
N ASP A 363 -10.08 -29.05 12.10
CA ASP A 363 -9.16 -30.08 11.64
C ASP A 363 -9.70 -30.88 10.45
N GLU A 364 -10.90 -31.45 10.60
CA GLU A 364 -11.50 -32.29 9.58
C GLU A 364 -11.68 -31.52 8.25
N GLN A 365 -12.22 -30.30 8.34
CA GLN A 365 -12.55 -29.49 7.17
C GLN A 365 -11.30 -28.93 6.48
N PHE A 366 -10.36 -28.36 7.23
CA PHE A 366 -9.16 -27.76 6.65
C PHE A 366 -8.19 -28.80 6.09
N LYS A 367 -8.09 -29.98 6.71
CA LYS A 367 -7.35 -31.10 6.12
C LYS A 367 -8.00 -31.57 4.81
N ALA A 368 -9.33 -31.61 4.75
CA ALA A 368 -10.05 -31.95 3.52
C ALA A 368 -9.82 -30.89 2.42
N PHE A 369 -9.86 -29.60 2.74
CA PHE A 369 -9.61 -28.53 1.76
C PHE A 369 -8.19 -28.61 1.19
N LEU A 370 -7.18 -28.80 2.03
CA LEU A 370 -5.79 -28.91 1.59
C LEU A 370 -5.55 -30.13 0.68
N LYS A 371 -6.24 -31.25 0.95
CA LYS A 371 -6.18 -32.47 0.11
C LYS A 371 -6.96 -32.33 -1.20
N ALA A 372 -8.11 -31.64 -1.18
CA ALA A 372 -8.99 -31.49 -2.35
C ALA A 372 -8.43 -30.51 -3.39
N ASP A 373 -7.72 -29.47 -2.96
CA ASP A 373 -7.14 -28.45 -3.85
C ASP A 373 -5.76 -28.86 -4.42
N HIS A 374 -5.35 -30.14 -4.27
CA HIS A 374 -4.04 -30.66 -4.70
C HIS A 374 -2.84 -29.88 -4.16
N ILE A 375 -3.00 -29.21 -3.01
CA ILE A 375 -1.95 -28.42 -2.37
C ILE A 375 -0.96 -29.34 -1.65
N ILE A 376 -1.37 -30.58 -1.34
CA ILE A 376 -0.61 -31.61 -0.61
C ILE A 376 -0.91 -32.99 -1.17
#